data_AF-A0AAV6TGX2-F1
#
_entry.id   AF-A0AAV6TGX2-F1
#
_cell.length_a   1.000
_cell.length_b   1.000
_cell.length_c   1.000
_cell.angle_alpha   90.00
_cell.angle_beta   90.00
_cell.angle_gamma   90.00
#
_symmetry.space_group_name_H-M   'P 1'
#
loop_
_entity.id
_entity.type
_entity.pdbx_description
1 polymer ?
#
loop_
_entity_poly.entity_id
_entity_poly.type
_entity_poly.pdbx_seq_one_letter_code
_entity_poly.pdbx_strand_id
1 'polypeptide(L)'
;MNMSMLPLSQTGSRNSRFCLLKGSIAVQLIGFADASSQAYGACLYVKSESSTETQIRLLCSKTRVVPLKTLSICRFELLAATLLSKLASKIV
;
A
#
# COMPACT_ATOMS: atom_id res chain seq x y z
N MET A 1 23.17 -15.89 -2.70
CA MET A 1 22.82 -15.49 -1.33
C MET A 1 21.32 -15.48 -1.24
N ASN A 2 20.80 -16.39 -0.42
CA ASN A 2 19.41 -16.84 -0.36
C ASN A 2 18.52 -15.74 0.21
N MET A 3 17.47 -15.35 -0.50
CA MET A 3 16.43 -14.46 0.02
C MET A 3 15.19 -15.34 0.21
N SER A 4 14.98 -15.74 1.46
CA SER A 4 13.90 -16.63 1.87
C SER A 4 12.54 -16.04 1.49
N MET A 5 11.82 -16.83 0.71
CA MET A 5 10.40 -16.77 0.42
C MET A 5 9.60 -16.36 1.67
N LEU A 6 9.09 -15.12 1.70
CA LEU A 6 7.98 -14.76 2.57
C LEU A 6 6.77 -15.59 2.10
N PRO A 7 6.04 -16.27 3.01
CA PRO A 7 4.87 -17.04 2.62
C PRO A 7 3.77 -16.06 2.20
N LEU A 8 3.64 -15.82 0.89
CA LEU A 8 2.42 -15.32 0.29
C LEU A 8 1.39 -16.44 0.44
N SER A 9 0.67 -16.45 1.56
CA SER A 9 -0.53 -17.27 1.70
C SER A 9 -1.48 -16.87 0.58
N GLN A 10 -1.68 -17.77 -0.38
CA GLN A 10 -2.77 -17.66 -1.34
C GLN A 10 -4.08 -17.75 -0.55
N THR A 11 -4.62 -16.59 -0.15
CA THR A 11 -6.02 -16.48 0.24
C THR A 11 -6.68 -15.57 -0.79
N GLY A 12 -7.58 -16.19 -1.55
CA GLY A 12 -8.12 -15.64 -2.78
C GLY A 12 -8.67 -14.22 -2.62
N SER A 13 -8.49 -13.45 -3.68
CA SER A 13 -9.13 -12.17 -3.94
C SER A 13 -10.66 -12.34 -4.00
N ARG A 14 -11.30 -12.61 -2.86
CA ARG A 14 -12.69 -12.26 -2.65
C ARG A 14 -12.68 -10.74 -2.48
N ASN A 15 -13.14 -10.04 -3.52
CA ASN A 15 -13.58 -8.65 -3.43
C ASN A 15 -14.79 -8.57 -2.48
N SER A 16 -14.54 -8.80 -1.19
CA SER A 16 -15.45 -8.43 -0.13
C SER A 16 -15.49 -6.91 -0.15
N ARG A 17 -16.66 -6.33 -0.40
CA ARG A 17 -16.90 -4.88 -0.24
C ARG A 17 -16.59 -4.39 1.19
N PHE A 18 -16.34 -5.31 2.12
CA PHE A 18 -15.94 -5.06 3.48
C PHE A 18 -14.47 -5.49 3.70
N CYS A 19 -13.61 -4.51 3.97
CA CYS A 19 -12.17 -4.67 4.17
C CYS A 19 -11.73 -4.62 5.65
N LEU A 20 -12.69 -4.47 6.58
CA LEU A 20 -12.45 -4.42 8.03
C LEU A 20 -12.81 -5.75 8.70
N LEU A 21 -12.19 -6.04 9.85
CA LEU A 21 -12.70 -7.06 10.76
C LEU A 21 -14.03 -6.62 11.38
N LYS A 22 -14.97 -7.55 11.50
CA LYS A 22 -16.26 -7.32 12.18
C LYS A 22 -16.01 -7.20 13.68
N GLY A 23 -16.51 -6.12 14.30
CA GLY A 23 -16.20 -5.82 15.71
C GLY A 23 -14.79 -5.28 15.93
N SER A 24 -14.19 -4.64 14.91
CA SER A 24 -12.91 -3.96 15.07
C SER A 24 -13.03 -2.82 16.09
N ILE A 25 -12.09 -2.82 17.04
CA ILE A 25 -11.97 -1.84 18.11
C ILE A 25 -11.10 -0.68 17.63
N ALA A 26 -10.11 -0.96 16.78
CA ALA A 26 -9.23 0.04 16.19
C ALA A 26 -9.02 -0.20 14.70
N VAL A 27 -8.91 0.89 13.94
CA VAL A 27 -8.62 0.89 12.51
C VAL A 27 -7.52 1.90 12.23
N GLN A 28 -6.49 1.47 11.52
CA GLN A 28 -5.34 2.29 11.13
C GLN A 28 -5.14 2.22 9.62
N LEU A 29 -4.93 3.38 9.00
CA LEU A 29 -4.49 3.49 7.61
C LEU A 29 -2.96 3.60 7.59
N ILE A 30 -2.31 2.70 6.85
CA ILE A 30 -0.86 2.64 6.73
C ILE A 30 -0.51 2.86 5.26
N GLY A 31 0.16 3.96 4.96
CA GLY A 31 0.62 4.29 3.61
C GLY A 31 2.11 3.99 3.43
N PHE A 32 2.46 3.42 2.29
CA PHE A 32 3.84 3.26 1.85
C PHE A 32 4.02 3.93 0.49
N ALA A 33 5.15 4.59 0.29
CA ALA A 33 5.57 5.20 -0.96
C ALA A 33 6.98 4.72 -1.28
N ASP A 34 7.21 4.35 -2.53
CA ASP A 34 8.50 3.85 -2.99
C ASP A 34 8.80 4.37 -4.40
N ALA A 35 10.09 4.51 -4.71
CA ALA A 35 10.56 4.96 -5.99
C ALA A 35 11.87 4.31 -6.39
N SER A 36 11.98 4.01 -7.68
CA SER A 36 13.16 3.42 -8.32
C SER A 36 13.48 4.19 -9.60
N SER A 37 14.58 3.80 -10.26
CA SER A 37 14.95 4.33 -11.58
C SER A 37 13.96 3.98 -12.69
N GLN A 38 13.07 3.00 -12.48
CA GLN A 38 12.14 2.50 -13.49
C GLN A 38 10.68 2.91 -13.23
N ALA A 39 10.28 2.98 -11.96
CA ALA A 39 8.91 3.30 -11.57
C ALA A 39 8.86 3.91 -10.17
N TYR A 40 7.79 4.64 -9.90
CA TYR A 40 7.45 5.13 -8.56
C TYR A 40 5.99 4.82 -8.25
N GLY A 41 5.66 4.63 -6.98
CA GLY A 41 4.32 4.20 -6.59
C GLY A 41 4.03 4.36 -5.11
N ALA A 42 2.77 4.17 -4.78
CA ALA A 42 2.28 4.21 -3.41
C ALA A 42 1.18 3.16 -3.21
N CYS A 43 1.08 2.65 -1.99
CA CYS A 43 0.04 1.72 -1.57
C CYS A 43 -0.50 2.09 -0.19
N LEU A 44 -1.77 1.78 0.04
CA LEU A 44 -2.46 2.00 1.30
C LEU A 44 -3.00 0.66 1.80
N TYR A 45 -2.62 0.34 3.03
CA TYR A 45 -3.13 -0.78 3.79
C TYR A 45 -4.08 -0.29 4.86
N VAL A 46 -5.07 -1.12 5.17
CA VAL A 46 -5.87 -0.97 6.38
C VAL A 46 -5.50 -2.07 7.33
N LYS A 47 -5.13 -1.67 8.53
CA LYS A 47 -4.95 -2.55 9.68
C LYS A 47 -6.18 -2.40 10.57
N SER A 48 -6.93 -3.48 10.72
CA SER A 48 -8.05 -3.55 11.66
C SER A 48 -7.68 -4.48 12.80
N GLU A 49 -7.89 -4.01 14.03
CA GLU A 49 -7.63 -4.76 15.26
C GLU A 49 -8.95 -5.02 15.99
N SER A 50 -9.14 -6.26 16.41
CA SER A 50 -10.19 -6.73 17.31
C SER A 50 -9.52 -7.23 18.60
N SER A 51 -10.32 -7.58 19.62
CA SER A 51 -9.82 -8.12 20.89
C SER A 51 -8.99 -9.40 20.74
N THR A 52 -9.21 -10.16 19.66
CA THR A 52 -8.59 -11.47 19.44
C THR A 52 -7.76 -11.57 18.16
N GLU A 53 -7.93 -10.65 17.22
CA GLU A 53 -7.33 -10.77 15.88
C GLU A 53 -6.91 -9.40 15.34
N THR A 54 -5.77 -9.39 14.64
CA THR A 54 -5.31 -8.24 13.85
C THR A 54 -5.21 -8.67 12.40
N GLN A 55 -5.84 -7.91 11.51
CA GLN A 55 -5.79 -8.16 10.08
C GLN A 55 -5.30 -6.92 9.33
N ILE A 56 -4.37 -7.13 8.40
CA ILE A 56 -3.86 -6.11 7.50
C ILE A 56 -4.28 -6.49 6.08
N ARG A 57 -4.93 -5.57 5.37
CA ARG A 57 -5.34 -5.77 3.97
C ARG A 57 -4.89 -4.60 3.11
N LEU A 58 -4.43 -4.89 1.90
CA LEU A 58 -4.20 -3.87 0.89
C LEU A 58 -5.55 -3.29 0.46
N LEU A 59 -5.73 -1.99 0.62
CA LEU A 59 -6.96 -1.29 0.22
C LEU A 59 -6.83 -0.75 -1.21
N CYS A 60 -5.72 -0.07 -1.52
CA CYS A 60 -5.44 0.36 -2.87
C CYS A 60 -3.94 0.54 -3.12
N SER A 61 -3.56 0.53 -4.39
CA SER A 61 -2.21 0.86 -4.83
C SER A 61 -2.25 1.61 -6.15
N LYS A 62 -1.21 2.41 -6.41
CA LYS A 62 -1.01 3.08 -7.68
C LYS A 62 0.47 3.18 -7.97
N THR A 63 0.85 2.84 -9.20
CA THR A 63 2.21 2.91 -9.70
C THR A 63 2.24 3.71 -10.99
N ARG A 64 3.38 4.35 -11.29
CA ARG A 64 3.62 5.09 -12.52
C ARG A 64 5.04 4.78 -13.02
N VAL A 65 5.16 4.54 -14.31
CA VAL A 65 6.45 4.37 -14.97
C VAL A 65 7.16 5.72 -15.03
N VAL A 66 8.47 5.70 -14.80
CA VAL A 66 9.32 6.89 -14.87
C VAL A 66 9.30 7.47 -16.30
N PRO A 67 9.13 8.79 -16.48
CA PRO A 67 9.23 9.43 -17.79
C PRO A 67 10.62 9.25 -18.39
N LEU A 68 10.74 9.25 -19.73
CA LEU A 68 12.03 9.19 -20.43
C LEU A 68 12.96 10.37 -20.10
N LYS A 69 12.42 11.46 -19.53
CA LYS A 69 13.20 12.57 -19.01
C LYS A 69 13.85 12.15 -17.70
N THR A 70 15.17 12.24 -17.65
CA THR A 70 15.97 11.93 -16.46
C THR A 70 15.66 12.93 -15.34
N LEU A 71 14.95 12.45 -14.32
CA LEU A 71 14.82 13.12 -13.03
C LEU A 71 15.62 12.33 -11.99
N SER A 72 16.00 12.98 -10.89
CA SER A 72 16.67 12.32 -9.78
C SER A 72 15.72 11.42 -9.02
N ILE A 73 16.27 10.37 -8.40
CA ILE A 73 15.51 9.41 -7.56
C ILE A 73 14.76 10.16 -6.45
N CYS A 74 15.37 11.15 -5.81
CA CYS A 74 14.72 11.97 -4.78
C CYS A 74 13.44 12.67 -5.28
N ARG A 75 13.37 13.08 -6.56
CA ARG A 75 12.14 13.64 -7.14
C ARG A 75 11.08 12.56 -7.33
N PHE A 76 11.45 11.34 -7.69
CA PHE A 76 10.52 10.23 -7.80
C PHE A 76 9.97 9.80 -6.44
N GLU A 77 10.79 9.79 -5.39
CA GLU A 77 10.33 9.57 -4.01
C GLU A 77 9.31 10.63 -3.58
N LEU A 78 9.57 11.92 -3.87
CA LEU A 78 8.63 13.00 -3.59
C LEU A 78 7.32 12.84 -4.39
N LEU A 79 7.41 12.42 -5.65
CA LEU A 79 6.23 12.13 -6.49
C LEU A 79 5.44 10.93 -5.96
N ALA A 80 6.11 9.89 -5.45
CA ALA A 80 5.49 8.74 -4.79
C ALA A 80 4.76 9.17 -3.51
N ALA A 81 5.38 10.01 -2.67
CA ALA A 81 4.72 10.56 -1.48
C ALA A 81 3.50 11.43 -1.84
N THR A 82 3.61 12.22 -2.91
CA THR A 82 2.48 13.01 -3.44
C THR A 82 1.36 12.10 -3.96
N LEU A 83 1.71 10.98 -4.59
CA LEU A 83 0.77 9.96 -5.05
C LEU A 83 0.04 9.34 -3.86
N LEU A 84 0.76 9.02 -2.78
CA LEU A 84 0.19 8.50 -1.53
C LEU A 84 -0.81 9.48 -0.92
N SER A 85 -0.43 10.76 -0.76
CA SER A 85 -1.33 11.80 -0.24
C SER A 85 -2.62 11.90 -1.04
N LYS A 86 -2.52 11.88 -2.38
CA LYS A 86 -3.69 11.91 -3.27
C LYS A 86 -4.53 10.64 -3.17
N LEU A 87 -3.93 9.47 -2.93
CA LEU A 87 -4.68 8.24 -2.70
C LEU A 87 -5.42 8.30 -1.37
N ALA A 88 -4.74 8.73 -0.30
CA ALA A 88 -5.33 8.83 1.04
C ALA A 88 -6.52 9.80 1.07
N SER A 89 -6.38 10.96 0.43
CA SER A 89 -7.46 11.96 0.29
C SER A 89 -8.67 11.49 -0.52
N LYS A 90 -8.59 10.36 -1.24
CA LYS A 90 -9.75 9.79 -1.93
C LYS A 90 -10.50 8.76 -1.08
N ILE A 91 -9.89 8.31 0.02
CA ILE A 91 -10.41 7.25 0.88
C ILE A 91 -10.98 7.85 2.17
N VAL A 92 -10.30 8.85 2.71
CA VAL A 92 -10.75 9.69 3.83
C VAL A 92 -11.55 10.86 3.28
#